data_AF-A0A7X9RY84-F1
#
_entry.id   AF-A0A7X9RY84-F1
#
_cell.length_a   1.000
_cell.length_b   1.000
_cell.length_c   1.000
_cell.angle_alpha   90.00
_cell.angle_beta   90.00
_cell.angle_gamma   90.00
#
_symmetry.space_group_name_H-M   'P 1'
#
loop_
_entity.id
_entity.type
_entity.pdbx_description
1 polymer ?
#
loop_
_entity_poly.entity_id
_entity_poly.type
_entity_poly.pdbx_seq_one_letter_code
_entity_poly.pdbx_strand_id
1 'polypeptide(L)'
;MSTTKAKYDVLFDEISAIADRASYRSQENKLKSFRIYLGIAIASALITILVAISSDVPEEYQLHAKILTLLLSGVTTVLAAWDGFYNHKQLWINYGESRNQLRAIQLKMKMMDEQQRNDDKILDAIFKEFQEVMHHGNSNWKSLRMEKAEVTKE
;
A
#
# COMPACT_ATOMS: atom_id res chain seq x y z
N MET A 1 22.26 -27.01 -25.92
CA MET A 1 20.95 -26.63 -26.50
C MET A 1 20.39 -25.50 -25.66
N SER A 2 20.35 -24.28 -26.20
CA SER A 2 19.69 -23.14 -25.54
C SER A 2 18.19 -23.38 -25.59
N THR A 3 17.56 -23.68 -24.44
CA THR A 3 16.10 -23.76 -24.33
C THR A 3 15.55 -22.34 -24.39
N THR A 4 15.30 -21.85 -25.60
CA THR A 4 14.56 -20.60 -25.81
C THR A 4 13.15 -20.82 -25.28
N LYS A 5 12.84 -20.32 -24.08
CA LYS A 5 11.47 -20.35 -23.54
C LYS A 5 10.53 -19.69 -24.54
N ALA A 6 9.32 -20.24 -24.71
CA ALA A 6 8.31 -19.62 -25.55
C ALA A 6 7.97 -18.22 -25.00
N LYS A 7 7.71 -17.26 -25.89
CA LYS A 7 7.37 -15.88 -25.52
C LYS A 7 6.17 -15.81 -24.57
N TYR A 8 5.18 -16.70 -24.77
CA TYR A 8 4.06 -16.91 -23.87
C TYR A 8 4.53 -17.24 -22.44
N ASP A 9 5.41 -18.22 -22.27
CA ASP A 9 5.89 -18.66 -20.95
C ASP A 9 6.63 -17.55 -20.22
N VAL A 10 7.49 -16.82 -20.94
CA VAL A 10 8.24 -15.68 -20.37
C VAL A 10 7.28 -14.59 -19.90
N LEU A 11 6.29 -14.23 -20.73
CA LEU A 11 5.32 -13.19 -20.41
C LEU A 11 4.41 -13.61 -19.25
N PHE A 12 3.98 -14.87 -19.24
CA PHE A 12 3.14 -15.44 -18.20
C PHE A 12 3.87 -15.50 -16.85
N ASP A 13 5.12 -15.97 -16.85
CA ASP A 13 5.97 -16.04 -15.66
C ASP A 13 6.18 -14.63 -15.06
N GLU A 14 6.49 -13.63 -15.89
CA GLU A 14 6.73 -12.25 -15.43
C GLU A 14 5.45 -11.61 -14.87
N ILE A 15 4.31 -11.73 -15.57
CA ILE A 15 3.01 -11.22 -15.09
C ILE A 15 2.65 -11.87 -13.75
N SER A 16 2.85 -13.18 -13.62
CA SER A 16 2.58 -13.92 -12.39
C SER A 16 3.48 -13.45 -11.25
N ALA A 17 4.79 -13.32 -11.50
CA ALA A 17 5.76 -12.85 -10.50
C ALA A 17 5.48 -11.41 -10.03
N ILE A 18 5.01 -10.53 -10.92
CA ILE A 18 4.64 -9.16 -10.56
C ILE A 18 3.31 -9.14 -9.79
N ALA A 19 2.31 -9.93 -10.21
CA ALA A 19 1.03 -10.03 -9.51
C ALA A 19 1.21 -10.51 -8.06
N ASP A 20 2.08 -11.49 -7.83
CA ASP A 20 2.36 -12.01 -6.49
C ASP A 20 3.13 -11.00 -5.64
N ARG A 21 4.12 -10.31 -6.22
CA ARG A 21 4.82 -9.20 -5.55
C ARG A 21 3.87 -8.08 -5.16
N ALA A 22 2.94 -7.71 -6.04
CA ALA A 22 1.91 -6.71 -5.74
C ALA A 22 0.98 -7.18 -4.60
N SER A 23 0.60 -8.46 -4.59
CA SER A 23 -0.19 -9.06 -3.52
C SER A 23 0.51 -9.00 -2.17
N TYR A 24 1.78 -9.41 -2.11
CA TYR A 24 2.57 -9.40 -0.88
C TYR A 24 2.70 -7.97 -0.34
N ARG A 25 3.08 -7.02 -1.20
CA ARG A 25 3.21 -5.60 -0.82
C ARG A 25 1.88 -4.99 -0.36
N SER A 26 0.76 -5.35 -0.97
CA SER A 26 -0.56 -4.87 -0.55
C SER A 26 -0.89 -5.34 0.87
N GLN A 27 -0.68 -6.62 1.18
CA GLN A 27 -0.94 -7.18 2.52
C GLN A 27 -0.04 -6.58 3.61
N GLU A 28 1.25 -6.41 3.33
CA GLU A 28 2.17 -5.77 4.27
C GLU A 28 1.76 -4.32 4.58
N ASN A 29 1.42 -3.55 3.54
CA ASN A 29 0.98 -2.17 3.73
C ASN A 29 -0.35 -2.07 4.45
N LYS A 30 -1.26 -3.03 4.24
CA LYS A 30 -2.52 -3.14 5.00
C LYS A 30 -2.26 -3.33 6.49
N LEU A 31 -1.40 -4.27 6.85
CA LEU A 31 -1.10 -4.55 8.26
C LEU A 31 -0.37 -3.35 8.92
N LYS A 32 0.57 -2.71 8.21
CA LYS A 32 1.28 -1.53 8.70
C LYS A 32 0.32 -0.36 8.94
N SER A 33 -0.53 -0.04 7.97
CA SER A 33 -1.54 1.02 8.10
C SER A 33 -2.48 0.76 9.27
N PHE A 34 -3.00 -0.47 9.39
CA PHE A 34 -3.89 -0.83 10.49
C PHE A 34 -3.22 -0.69 11.87
N ARG A 35 -1.97 -1.15 12.01
CA ARG A 35 -1.23 -1.06 13.28
C ARG A 35 -0.95 0.38 13.69
N ILE A 36 -0.61 1.25 12.74
CA ILE A 36 -0.37 2.67 13.02
C ILE A 36 -1.68 3.36 13.43
N TYR A 37 -2.74 3.15 12.66
CA TYR A 37 -4.05 3.73 12.95
C TYR A 37 -4.59 3.28 14.32
N LEU A 38 -4.50 1.98 14.61
CA LEU A 38 -4.91 1.42 15.89
C LEU A 38 -4.05 1.95 17.05
N GLY A 39 -2.73 2.08 16.85
CA GLY A 39 -1.83 2.66 17.84
C GLY A 39 -2.16 4.11 18.17
N ILE A 40 -2.46 4.92 17.14
CA ILE A 40 -2.92 6.31 17.33
C ILE A 40 -4.24 6.32 18.10
N ALA A 41 -5.21 5.48 17.73
CA ALA A 41 -6.52 5.44 18.40
C ALA A 41 -6.41 5.06 19.88
N ILE A 42 -5.60 4.05 20.21
CA ILE A 42 -5.36 3.63 21.60
C ILE A 42 -4.67 4.74 22.39
N ALA A 43 -3.62 5.35 21.83
CA ALA A 43 -2.91 6.43 22.50
C ALA A 43 -3.80 7.65 22.71
N SER A 44 -4.66 8.00 21.75
CA SER A 44 -5.66 9.06 21.90
C SER A 44 -6.65 8.76 23.01
N ALA A 45 -7.17 7.52 23.10
CA ALA A 45 -8.05 7.12 24.19
C ALA A 45 -7.37 7.20 25.56
N LEU A 46 -6.10 6.76 25.65
CA LEU A 46 -5.30 6.87 26.87
C LEU A 46 -5.06 8.32 27.27
N ILE A 47 -4.74 9.20 26.31
CA ILE A 47 -4.62 10.65 26.54
C ILE A 47 -5.93 11.20 27.11
N THR A 48 -7.07 10.87 26.52
CA THR A 48 -8.38 11.34 27.01
C THR A 48 -8.64 10.90 28.45
N ILE A 49 -8.36 9.64 28.77
CA ILE A 49 -8.51 9.11 30.14
C ILE A 49 -7.56 9.83 31.10
N LEU A 50 -6.27 9.94 30.74
CA LEU A 50 -5.26 10.60 31.58
C LEU A 50 -5.61 12.06 31.85
N VAL A 51 -6.06 12.78 30.83
CA VAL A 51 -6.51 14.17 30.99
C VAL A 51 -7.71 14.25 31.92
N ALA A 52 -8.71 13.38 31.73
CA ALA A 52 -9.93 13.37 32.55
C ALA A 52 -9.65 13.06 34.02
N ILE A 53 -8.77 12.10 34.32
CA ILE A 53 -8.47 11.71 35.71
C ILE A 53 -7.41 12.60 36.36
N SER A 54 -6.64 13.38 35.58
CA SER A 54 -5.48 14.11 36.09
C SER A 54 -5.76 15.11 37.22
N SER A 55 -7.00 15.61 37.33
CA SER A 55 -7.45 16.48 38.43
C SER A 55 -7.84 15.72 39.70
N ASP A 56 -8.17 14.44 39.59
CA ASP A 56 -8.79 13.65 40.65
C ASP A 56 -7.78 12.70 41.34
N VAL A 57 -6.56 12.57 40.79
CA VAL A 57 -5.45 11.81 41.38
C VAL A 57 -4.69 12.62 42.44
N PRO A 58 -4.10 11.95 43.46
CA PRO A 58 -3.25 12.61 44.45
C PRO A 58 -2.11 13.41 43.81
N GLU A 59 -1.71 14.52 44.44
CA GLU A 59 -0.71 15.48 43.94
C GLU A 59 0.59 14.81 43.47
N GLU A 60 1.03 13.77 44.18
CA GLU A 60 2.22 12.97 43.88
C GLU A 60 2.18 12.33 42.48
N TYR A 61 0.99 11.97 41.98
CA TYR A 61 0.81 11.31 40.69
C TYR A 61 0.45 12.28 39.55
N GLN A 62 0.08 13.52 39.86
CA GLN A 62 -0.33 14.51 38.84
C GLN A 62 0.81 14.84 37.87
N LEU A 63 2.04 14.96 38.36
CA LEU A 63 3.21 15.20 37.51
C LEU A 63 3.46 14.03 36.55
N HIS A 64 3.35 12.79 37.05
CA HIS A 64 3.50 11.59 36.24
C HIS A 64 2.42 11.49 35.15
N ALA A 65 1.16 11.77 35.48
CA ALA A 65 0.06 11.79 34.52
C ALA A 65 0.27 12.83 33.40
N LYS A 66 0.77 14.03 33.74
CA LYS A 66 1.10 15.08 32.77
C LYS A 66 2.22 14.66 31.82
N ILE A 67 3.31 14.09 32.35
CA ILE A 67 4.44 13.61 31.53
C ILE A 67 3.98 12.48 30.59
N LEU A 68 3.20 11.51 31.08
CA LEU A 68 2.67 10.43 30.25
C LEU A 68 1.76 10.95 29.14
N THR A 69 0.88 11.90 29.46
CA THR A 69 0.01 12.56 28.48
C THR A 69 0.82 13.26 27.39
N LEU A 70 1.87 13.98 27.77
CA LEU A 70 2.76 14.67 26.83
C LEU A 70 3.50 13.68 25.93
N LEU A 71 4.04 12.59 26.50
CA LEU A 71 4.73 11.55 25.75
C LEU A 71 3.80 10.86 24.74
N LEU A 72 2.61 10.45 25.18
CA LEU A 72 1.62 9.85 24.30
C LEU A 72 1.23 10.81 23.18
N SER A 73 1.04 12.10 23.50
CA SER A 73 0.69 13.12 22.50
C SER A 73 1.81 13.33 21.48
N GLY A 74 3.07 13.37 21.92
CA GLY A 74 4.21 13.46 21.01
C GLY A 74 4.32 12.23 20.09
N VAL A 75 4.15 11.03 20.65
CA VAL A 75 4.18 9.78 19.88
C VAL A 75 3.04 9.71 18.87
N THR A 76 1.81 10.13 19.23
CA THR A 76 0.70 10.16 18.27
C THR A 76 0.96 11.15 17.13
N THR A 77 1.55 12.32 17.41
CA THR A 77 1.95 13.26 16.36
C THR A 77 2.98 12.66 15.41
N VAL A 78 4.03 11.99 15.92
CA VAL A 78 5.04 11.34 15.08
C VAL A 78 4.42 10.22 14.24
N LEU A 79 3.56 9.39 14.83
CA LEU A 79 2.87 8.31 14.12
C LEU A 79 1.91 8.86 13.06
N ALA A 80 1.20 9.95 13.34
CA ALA A 80 0.31 10.60 12.38
C ALA A 80 1.10 11.22 11.22
N ALA A 81 2.22 11.88 11.50
CA ALA A 81 3.12 12.41 10.46
C ALA A 81 3.71 11.27 9.60
N TRP A 82 4.10 10.16 10.23
CA TRP A 82 4.58 8.97 9.54
C TRP A 82 3.52 8.34 8.64
N ASP A 83 2.29 8.14 9.14
CA ASP A 83 1.17 7.65 8.33
C ASP A 83 0.84 8.62 7.19
N GLY A 84 0.88 9.92 7.44
CA GLY A 84 0.70 10.95 6.41
C GLY A 84 1.78 10.92 5.32
N PHE A 85 3.04 10.67 5.68
CA PHE A 85 4.15 10.59 4.73
C PHE A 85 4.10 9.33 3.87
N TYR A 86 3.90 8.17 4.48
CA TYR A 86 3.90 6.91 3.76
C TYR A 86 2.56 6.59 3.09
N ASN A 87 1.44 7.08 3.64
CA ASN A 87 0.09 6.82 3.16
C ASN A 87 -0.16 5.33 2.84
N HIS A 88 0.19 4.46 3.78
CA HIS A 88 0.18 3.00 3.60
C HIS A 88 -1.18 2.47 3.12
N LYS A 89 -2.29 3.14 3.48
CA LYS A 89 -3.63 2.85 2.98
C LYS A 89 -3.71 3.00 1.46
N GLN A 90 -3.26 4.13 0.92
CA GLN A 90 -3.30 4.35 -0.53
C GLN A 90 -2.36 3.41 -1.30
N LEU A 91 -1.18 3.06 -0.74
CA LEU A 91 -0.33 2.03 -1.35
C LEU A 91 -1.04 0.69 -1.43
N TRP A 92 -1.73 0.27 -0.36
CA TRP A 92 -2.46 -0.99 -0.39
C TRP A 92 -3.46 -0.98 -1.55
N ILE A 93 -4.21 0.13 -1.71
CA ILE A 93 -5.31 0.24 -2.67
C ILE A 93 -4.72 0.18 -4.08
N ASN A 94 -3.67 0.96 -4.33
CA ASN A 94 -2.99 0.98 -5.62
C ASN A 94 -2.43 -0.40 -5.99
N TYR A 95 -1.73 -1.08 -5.07
CA TYR A 95 -1.23 -2.44 -5.32
C TYR A 95 -2.34 -3.48 -5.45
N GLY A 96 -3.46 -3.30 -4.75
CA GLY A 96 -4.63 -4.18 -4.85
C GLY A 96 -5.30 -4.09 -6.22
N GLU A 97 -5.45 -2.87 -6.74
CA GLU A 97 -5.99 -2.62 -8.07
C GLU A 97 -5.08 -3.20 -9.16
N SER A 98 -3.77 -2.87 -9.14
CA SER A 98 -2.81 -3.45 -10.09
C SER A 98 -2.79 -4.98 -10.03
N ARG A 99 -2.90 -5.58 -8.83
CA ARG A 99 -2.99 -7.04 -8.68
C ARG A 99 -4.22 -7.61 -9.38
N ASN A 100 -5.39 -7.01 -9.21
CA ASN A 100 -6.62 -7.49 -9.84
C ASN A 100 -6.51 -7.46 -11.37
N GLN A 101 -5.98 -6.36 -11.92
CA GLN A 101 -5.75 -6.20 -13.35
C GLN A 101 -4.75 -7.23 -13.88
N LEU A 102 -3.61 -7.43 -13.20
CA LEU A 102 -2.63 -8.46 -13.57
C LEU A 102 -3.20 -9.88 -13.50
N ARG A 103 -4.06 -10.18 -12.52
CA ARG A 103 -4.74 -11.49 -12.45
C ARG A 103 -5.77 -11.70 -13.55
N ALA A 104 -6.44 -10.64 -14.00
CA ALA A 104 -7.33 -10.70 -15.15
C ALA A 104 -6.54 -11.03 -16.43
N ILE A 105 -5.40 -10.38 -16.65
CA ILE A 105 -4.49 -10.69 -17.76
C ILE A 105 -3.98 -12.14 -17.66
N GLN A 106 -3.59 -12.58 -16.46
CA GLN A 106 -3.14 -13.95 -16.23
C GLN A 106 -4.23 -14.98 -16.57
N LEU A 107 -5.49 -14.71 -16.20
CA LEU A 107 -6.62 -15.58 -16.53
C LEU A 107 -6.86 -15.63 -18.04
N LYS A 108 -6.81 -14.48 -18.71
CA LYS A 108 -6.91 -14.36 -20.17
C LYS A 108 -5.83 -15.20 -20.86
N MET A 109 -4.58 -15.13 -20.40
CA MET A 109 -3.49 -15.97 -20.91
C MET A 109 -3.72 -17.46 -20.68
N LYS A 110 -4.26 -17.86 -19.51
CA LYS A 110 -4.56 -19.29 -19.22
C LYS A 110 -5.65 -19.85 -20.14
N MET A 111 -6.60 -19.02 -20.54
CA MET A 111 -7.72 -19.40 -21.41
C MET A 111 -7.35 -19.45 -22.91
N MET A 112 -6.13 -19.06 -23.29
CA MET A 112 -5.68 -19.09 -24.67
C MET A 112 -5.48 -20.52 -25.19
N ASP A 113 -5.90 -20.76 -26.42
CA ASP A 113 -5.58 -21.97 -27.18
C ASP A 113 -4.15 -21.94 -27.75
N GLU A 114 -3.69 -23.05 -28.34
CA GLU A 114 -2.33 -23.16 -28.88
C GLU A 114 -2.04 -22.21 -30.05
N GLN A 115 -3.04 -21.87 -30.88
CA GLN A 115 -2.84 -20.91 -31.97
C GLN A 115 -2.61 -19.51 -31.40
N GLN A 116 -3.40 -19.11 -30.42
CA GLN A 116 -3.29 -17.83 -29.74
C GLN A 116 -1.99 -17.69 -28.94
N ARG A 117 -1.51 -18.77 -28.33
CA ARG A 117 -0.23 -18.78 -27.60
C ARG A 117 0.99 -18.62 -28.49
N ASN A 118 0.88 -18.95 -29.78
CA ASN A 118 1.95 -18.82 -30.77
C ASN A 118 1.77 -17.60 -31.68
N ASP A 119 0.68 -16.84 -31.54
CA ASP A 119 0.44 -15.61 -32.31
C ASP A 119 1.13 -14.42 -31.64
N ASP A 120 2.20 -13.94 -32.27
CA ASP A 120 2.96 -12.78 -31.81
C ASP A 120 2.12 -11.51 -31.65
N LYS A 121 1.11 -11.28 -32.49
CA LYS A 121 0.26 -10.08 -32.38
C LYS A 121 -0.59 -10.11 -31.11
N ILE A 122 -1.07 -11.29 -30.74
CA ILE A 122 -1.86 -11.48 -29.52
C ILE A 122 -0.97 -11.31 -28.29
N LEU A 123 0.23 -11.89 -28.30
CA LEU A 123 1.20 -11.74 -27.22
C LEU A 123 1.67 -10.29 -27.06
N ASP A 124 1.89 -9.57 -28.16
CA ASP A 124 2.24 -8.13 -28.13
C ASP A 124 1.10 -7.27 -27.58
N ALA A 125 -0.15 -7.61 -27.90
CA ALA A 125 -1.31 -6.94 -27.33
C ALA A 125 -1.40 -7.14 -25.82
N ILE A 126 -1.15 -8.37 -25.33
CA ILE A 126 -1.07 -8.64 -23.88
C ILE A 126 0.09 -7.90 -23.23
N PHE A 127 1.24 -7.84 -23.89
CA PHE A 127 2.39 -7.11 -23.36
C PHE A 127 2.08 -5.62 -23.21
N LYS A 128 1.37 -5.01 -24.18
CA LYS A 128 0.90 -3.62 -24.07
C LYS A 128 -0.09 -3.44 -22.92
N GLU A 129 -1.08 -4.33 -22.79
CA GLU A 129 -2.04 -4.32 -21.68
C GLU A 129 -1.32 -4.39 -20.32
N PHE A 130 -0.31 -5.26 -20.21
CA PHE A 130 0.56 -5.33 -19.04
C PHE A 130 1.33 -4.02 -18.78
N GLN A 131 1.93 -3.42 -19.81
CA GLN A 131 2.63 -2.14 -19.69
C GLN A 131 1.69 -1.02 -19.23
N GLU A 132 0.46 -0.98 -19.74
CA GLU A 132 -0.56 -0.01 -19.33
C GLU A 132 -0.91 -0.14 -17.85
N VAL A 133 -1.11 -1.36 -17.35
CA VAL A 133 -1.34 -1.61 -15.91
C VAL A 133 -0.18 -1.10 -15.06
N MET A 134 1.06 -1.34 -15.50
CA MET A 134 2.25 -0.87 -14.80
C MET A 134 2.38 0.66 -14.83
N HIS A 135 2.08 1.27 -15.98
CA HIS A 135 2.08 2.73 -16.12
C HIS A 135 1.01 3.39 -15.26
N HIS A 136 -0.20 2.83 -15.25
CA HIS A 136 -1.32 3.32 -14.44
C HIS A 136 -1.02 3.22 -12.94
N GLY A 137 -0.46 2.09 -12.49
CA GLY A 137 -0.04 1.94 -11.10
C GLY A 137 1.04 2.95 -10.69
N ASN A 138 1.97 3.26 -11.59
CA ASN A 138 3.03 4.24 -11.35
C ASN A 138 2.52 5.69 -11.43
N SER A 139 1.61 6.01 -12.35
CA SER A 139 1.01 7.34 -12.47
C SER A 139 0.15 7.66 -11.27
N ASN A 140 -0.67 6.72 -10.80
CA ASN A 140 -1.43 6.86 -9.57
C ASN A 140 -0.51 7.08 -8.38
N TRP A 141 0.60 6.34 -8.30
CA TRP A 141 1.55 6.57 -7.23
C TRP A 141 2.19 7.97 -7.26
N LYS A 142 2.48 8.49 -8.45
CA LYS A 142 3.01 9.85 -8.63
C LYS A 142 1.98 10.91 -8.28
N SER A 143 0.74 10.79 -8.74
CA SER A 143 -0.32 11.78 -8.47
C SER A 143 -0.60 11.93 -6.98
N LEU A 144 -0.66 10.81 -6.24
CA LEU A 144 -0.85 10.80 -4.78
C LEU A 144 0.25 11.55 -4.00
N ARG A 145 1.41 11.80 -4.62
CA ARG A 145 2.50 12.60 -4.04
C ARG A 145 2.58 14.02 -4.59
N MET A 146 2.20 14.24 -5.84
CA MET A 146 2.21 15.57 -6.45
C MET A 146 1.03 16.43 -5.96
N GLU A 147 -0.14 15.84 -5.76
CA GLU A 147 -1.32 16.54 -5.21
C GLU A 147 -1.04 17.11 -3.80
N LYS A 148 -0.25 16.40 -2.97
CA LYS A 148 0.18 16.92 -1.66
C LYS A 148 1.19 18.08 -1.75
N ALA A 149 1.96 18.19 -2.83
CA ALA A 149 2.99 19.23 -2.98
C ALA A 149 2.40 20.58 -3.41
N GLU A 150 1.23 20.59 -4.07
CA GLU A 150 0.57 21.82 -4.52
C GLU A 150 -0.27 22.48 -3.42
N VAL A 151 -0.81 21.69 -2.48
CA VAL A 151 -1.63 22.20 -1.34
C VAL A 151 -0.80 22.94 -0.28
N THR A 152 0.53 22.85 -0.31
CA THR A 152 1.42 23.56 0.65
C THR A 152 1.90 24.92 0.13
N LYS A 153 1.30 25.44 -0.96
CA LYS A 153 1.70 26.71 -1.61
C LYS A 153 0.66 27.84 -1.49
N GLU A 154 -0.42 27.66 -0.74
CA GLU A 154 -1.36 28.73 -0.38
C GLU A 154 -1.18 29.14 1.08
#